data_AF-S7WST4-F1
#
_entry.id   AF-S7WST4-F1
#
_cell.length_a   1.000
_cell.length_b   1.000
_cell.length_c   1.000
_cell.angle_alpha   90.00
_cell.angle_beta   90.00
_cell.angle_gamma   90.00
#
_symmetry.space_group_name_H-M   'P 1'
#
loop_
_entity.id
_entity.type
_entity.pdbx_description
1 polymer ?
#
loop_
_entity_poly.entity_id
_entity_poly.type
_entity_poly.pdbx_seq_one_letter_code
_entity_poly.pdbx_strand_id
1 'polypeptide(L)'
;MDLNPDFAAELFGKLTSQDPVFDDIFAFREYFPGIVIKGDPAQNTSISLAIGSGTGITMYYHYEEDTVSTAYPINTIQSRHFNQVISDRQGTVTEQIVEKNVAYDVAGDKVGVKAGLGMLLKLDMNPLHEFLDTLENVTFNQILLEVGPVDEYPVGKNPYGALVMYFATDGGEFYRRDFDDSKVAVQGENNTQVGFDQDGNIVPVTGNQTGLAFNTETGVYANQITSYVNALYRSGLVKTDLLLYPNTPSTESGVVTYDAFKRSLKEFVVDKDQIKIKIYYSKIR
;
A
#
# COMPACT_ATOMS: atom_id res chain seq x y z
N MET A 1 -25.51 -17.07 13.60
CA MET A 1 -26.01 -15.93 14.40
C MET A 1 -27.40 -15.66 13.87
N ASP A 2 -28.39 -15.81 14.73
CA ASP A 2 -29.78 -15.68 14.30
C ASP A 2 -30.15 -14.19 14.24
N LEU A 3 -30.91 -13.82 13.22
CA LEU A 3 -31.45 -12.47 13.11
C LEU A 3 -32.52 -12.26 14.17
N ASN A 4 -32.70 -11.01 14.58
CA ASN A 4 -33.87 -10.63 15.35
C ASN A 4 -35.14 -11.03 14.55
N PRO A 5 -36.12 -11.73 15.17
CA PRO A 5 -37.29 -12.25 14.45
C PRO A 5 -38.14 -11.19 13.76
N ASP A 6 -38.32 -10.03 14.39
CA ASP A 6 -39.13 -8.94 13.83
C ASP A 6 -38.44 -8.34 12.60
N PHE A 7 -37.12 -8.12 12.70
CA PHE A 7 -36.31 -7.66 11.57
C PHE A 7 -36.29 -8.69 10.43
N ALA A 8 -36.18 -9.99 10.74
CA ALA A 8 -36.20 -11.05 9.75
C ALA A 8 -37.56 -11.10 9.01
N ALA A 9 -38.67 -10.98 9.74
CA ALA A 9 -40.01 -10.95 9.17
C ALA A 9 -40.23 -9.70 8.29
N GLU A 10 -39.78 -8.53 8.74
CA GLU A 10 -39.86 -7.29 7.97
C GLU A 10 -39.05 -7.38 6.67
N LEU A 11 -37.78 -7.78 6.77
CA LEU A 11 -36.88 -7.92 5.62
C LEU A 11 -37.44 -8.91 4.60
N PHE A 12 -37.97 -10.05 5.08
CA PHE A 12 -38.53 -11.08 4.21
C PHE A 12 -39.82 -10.61 3.54
N GLY A 13 -40.69 -9.92 4.28
CA GLY A 13 -41.90 -9.32 3.75
C GLY A 13 -41.58 -8.36 2.60
N LYS A 14 -40.61 -7.46 2.80
CA LYS A 14 -40.21 -6.49 1.78
C LYS A 14 -39.59 -7.16 0.53
N LEU A 15 -38.78 -8.20 0.72
CA LEU A 15 -38.18 -8.96 -0.37
C LEU A 15 -39.22 -9.70 -1.21
N THR A 16 -40.26 -10.23 -0.57
CA THR A 16 -41.32 -10.99 -1.26
C THR A 16 -42.41 -10.10 -1.85
N SER A 17 -42.58 -8.87 -1.36
CA SER A 17 -43.59 -7.93 -1.84
C SER A 17 -43.11 -6.97 -2.94
N GLN A 18 -41.87 -7.11 -3.44
CA GLN A 18 -41.24 -6.14 -4.37
C GLN A 18 -41.28 -4.71 -3.80
N ASP A 19 -40.90 -4.56 -2.53
CA ASP A 19 -40.90 -3.25 -1.88
C ASP A 19 -39.90 -2.29 -2.58
N PRO A 20 -40.26 -1.01 -2.82
CA PRO A 20 -39.41 -0.04 -3.51
C PRO A 20 -38.03 0.18 -2.88
N VAL A 21 -37.81 -0.21 -1.62
CA VAL A 21 -36.47 -0.17 -1.01
C VAL A 21 -35.44 -1.02 -1.75
N PHE A 22 -35.87 -1.96 -2.61
CA PHE A 22 -34.99 -2.80 -3.42
C PHE A 22 -34.86 -2.34 -4.88
N ASP A 23 -35.55 -1.26 -5.28
CA ASP A 23 -35.53 -0.75 -6.67
C ASP A 23 -34.17 -0.14 -7.02
N ASP A 24 -33.49 0.48 -6.05
CA ASP A 24 -32.18 1.08 -6.25
C ASP A 24 -31.29 1.08 -4.99
N ILE A 25 -30.00 1.34 -5.21
CA ILE A 25 -28.97 1.26 -4.17
C ILE A 25 -29.08 2.35 -3.09
N PHE A 26 -29.66 3.51 -3.39
CA PHE A 26 -29.83 4.59 -2.43
C PHE A 26 -30.99 4.28 -1.48
N ALA A 27 -32.14 3.88 -2.03
CA ALA A 27 -33.28 3.42 -1.24
C ALA A 27 -32.90 2.22 -0.35
N PHE A 28 -32.15 1.25 -0.91
CA PHE A 28 -31.68 0.11 -0.14
C PHE A 28 -30.74 0.50 0.99
N ARG A 29 -29.83 1.47 0.77
CA ARG A 29 -28.90 1.94 1.81
C ARG A 29 -29.57 2.75 2.90
N GLU A 30 -30.66 3.45 2.59
CA GLU A 30 -31.46 4.15 3.59
C GLU A 30 -32.20 3.15 4.49
N TYR A 31 -32.74 2.08 3.89
CA TYR A 31 -33.40 1.00 4.61
C TYR A 31 -32.42 0.11 5.40
N PHE A 32 -31.33 -0.33 4.77
CA PHE A 32 -30.31 -1.21 5.33
C PHE A 32 -28.91 -0.57 5.19
N PRO A 33 -28.50 0.28 6.14
CA PRO A 33 -27.23 1.01 6.07
C PRO A 33 -25.97 0.13 6.02
N GLY A 34 -26.08 -1.11 6.50
CA GLY A 34 -25.02 -2.11 6.43
C GLY A 34 -24.95 -3.01 7.67
N ILE A 35 -23.89 -3.81 7.74
CA ILE A 35 -23.62 -4.73 8.83
C ILE A 35 -22.46 -4.16 9.65
N VAL A 36 -22.65 -4.08 10.98
CA VAL A 36 -21.60 -3.71 11.91
C VAL A 36 -21.30 -4.91 12.80
N ILE A 37 -20.04 -5.37 12.79
CA ILE A 37 -19.55 -6.40 13.69
C ILE A 37 -18.79 -5.70 14.80
N LYS A 38 -19.33 -5.77 16.03
CA LYS A 38 -18.72 -5.17 17.22
C LYS A 38 -18.24 -6.30 18.13
N GLY A 39 -16.99 -6.20 18.58
CA GLY A 39 -16.50 -6.97 19.72
C GLY A 39 -16.92 -6.32 21.03
N ASP A 40 -16.83 -7.07 22.12
CA ASP A 40 -16.89 -6.50 23.46
C ASP A 40 -15.65 -5.60 23.68
N PRO A 41 -15.80 -4.30 24.00
CA PRO A 41 -14.66 -3.41 24.23
C PRO A 41 -13.73 -3.85 25.37
N ALA A 42 -14.22 -4.68 26.31
CA ALA A 42 -13.39 -5.24 27.36
C ALA A 42 -12.45 -6.36 26.86
N GLN A 43 -12.69 -6.90 25.66
CA GLN A 43 -11.87 -7.93 25.05
C GLN A 43 -10.75 -7.29 24.21
N ASN A 44 -9.49 -7.56 24.58
CA ASN A 44 -8.33 -7.13 23.80
C ASN A 44 -8.07 -8.08 22.62
N THR A 45 -9.04 -8.19 21.71
CA THR A 45 -8.96 -9.07 20.53
C THR A 45 -9.35 -8.35 19.25
N SER A 46 -8.74 -8.75 18.15
CA SER A 46 -9.09 -8.29 16.80
C SER A 46 -9.43 -9.48 15.93
N ILE A 47 -10.42 -9.33 15.07
CA ILE A 47 -10.76 -10.33 14.06
C ILE A 47 -10.49 -9.78 12.66
N SER A 48 -9.99 -10.64 11.78
CA SER A 48 -9.87 -10.34 10.36
C SER A 48 -11.09 -10.90 9.64
N LEU A 49 -11.81 -10.04 8.92
CA LEU A 49 -13.01 -10.40 8.19
C LEU A 49 -12.81 -10.12 6.70
N ALA A 50 -13.05 -11.15 5.89
CA ALA A 50 -13.14 -10.97 4.45
C ALA A 50 -14.53 -10.42 4.09
N ILE A 51 -14.56 -9.52 3.12
CA ILE A 51 -15.79 -8.96 2.57
C ILE A 51 -16.07 -9.67 1.24
N GLY A 52 -17.33 -9.91 0.94
CA GLY A 52 -17.72 -10.59 -0.29
C GLY A 52 -19.02 -11.38 -0.15
N SER A 53 -19.19 -12.38 -1.01
CA SER A 53 -20.40 -13.22 -1.06
C SER A 53 -20.66 -13.97 0.24
N GLY A 54 -19.61 -14.34 0.96
CA GLY A 54 -19.71 -15.07 2.23
C GLY A 54 -20.06 -14.20 3.45
N THR A 55 -20.06 -12.87 3.30
CA THR A 55 -20.34 -11.94 4.40
C THR A 55 -21.62 -11.19 4.08
N GLY A 56 -22.69 -11.50 4.80
CA GLY A 56 -24.03 -11.01 4.50
C GLY A 56 -25.12 -11.73 5.28
N ILE A 57 -26.34 -11.53 4.83
CA ILE A 57 -27.55 -12.22 5.25
C ILE A 57 -28.00 -13.10 4.09
N THR A 58 -28.30 -14.37 4.35
CA THR A 58 -29.00 -15.21 3.37
C THR A 58 -30.27 -15.72 4.02
N MET A 59 -31.41 -15.39 3.44
CA MET A 59 -32.69 -15.93 3.88
C MET A 59 -33.08 -17.10 2.99
N TYR A 60 -33.42 -18.21 3.63
CA TYR A 60 -33.90 -19.42 2.96
C TYR A 60 -35.40 -19.52 3.19
N TYR A 61 -36.15 -19.70 2.12
CA TYR A 61 -37.60 -19.85 2.16
C TYR A 61 -38.01 -21.09 1.37
N HIS A 62 -38.97 -21.84 1.89
CA HIS A 62 -39.58 -22.97 1.19
C HIS A 62 -41.05 -23.04 1.58
N TYR A 63 -41.91 -23.47 0.64
CA TYR A 63 -43.26 -23.90 0.99
C TYR A 63 -43.20 -25.31 1.62
N GLU A 64 -44.26 -25.72 2.35
CA GLU A 64 -44.30 -27.06 2.97
C GLU A 64 -44.13 -28.21 1.96
N GLU A 65 -44.58 -27.99 0.71
CA GLU A 65 -44.49 -28.98 -0.37
C GLU A 65 -43.18 -28.90 -1.16
N ASP A 66 -42.35 -27.88 -0.91
CA ASP A 66 -41.08 -27.71 -1.62
C ASP A 66 -40.03 -28.68 -1.10
N THR A 67 -39.31 -29.30 -2.04
CA THR A 67 -38.14 -30.15 -1.73
C THR A 67 -36.83 -29.37 -1.73
N VAL A 68 -36.84 -28.10 -2.15
CA VAL A 68 -35.66 -27.23 -2.25
C VAL A 68 -36.02 -25.81 -1.80
N SER A 69 -35.19 -25.21 -0.93
CA SER A 69 -35.37 -23.82 -0.50
C SER A 69 -34.88 -22.82 -1.55
N THR A 70 -35.61 -21.73 -1.71
CA THR A 70 -35.17 -20.53 -2.43
C THR A 70 -34.31 -19.66 -1.51
N ALA A 71 -33.17 -19.19 -2.00
CA ALA A 71 -32.25 -18.34 -1.25
C ALA A 71 -32.31 -16.88 -1.73
N TYR A 72 -32.39 -15.94 -0.78
CA TYR A 72 -32.35 -14.50 -1.00
C TYR A 72 -31.09 -13.93 -0.34
N PRO A 73 -29.95 -13.86 -1.06
CA PRO A 73 -28.71 -13.36 -0.51
C PRO A 73 -28.61 -11.84 -0.56
N ILE A 74 -28.38 -11.21 0.59
CA ILE A 74 -27.91 -9.83 0.72
C ILE A 74 -26.47 -9.91 1.21
N ASN A 75 -25.51 -9.67 0.32
CA ASN A 75 -24.09 -9.82 0.64
C ASN A 75 -23.32 -8.50 0.49
N THR A 76 -22.08 -8.53 0.94
CA THR A 76 -21.20 -7.36 0.98
C THR A 76 -20.27 -7.27 -0.23
N ILE A 77 -20.55 -7.99 -1.33
CA ILE A 77 -19.79 -7.84 -2.58
C ILE A 77 -19.76 -6.36 -2.97
N GLN A 78 -18.56 -5.87 -3.28
CA GLN A 78 -18.31 -4.48 -3.70
C GLN A 78 -18.79 -3.41 -2.70
N SER A 79 -19.12 -3.80 -1.47
CA SER A 79 -19.53 -2.85 -0.43
C SER A 79 -18.34 -2.05 0.08
N ARG A 80 -18.56 -0.76 0.30
CA ARG A 80 -17.62 0.06 1.06
C ARG A 80 -17.55 -0.49 2.48
N HIS A 81 -16.37 -0.46 3.06
CA HIS A 81 -16.15 -0.97 4.41
C HIS A 81 -15.18 -0.07 5.15
N PHE A 82 -15.38 -0.07 6.46
CA PHE A 82 -14.65 0.75 7.39
C PHE A 82 -14.21 -0.15 8.54
N ASN A 83 -13.04 0.13 9.10
CA ASN A 83 -12.60 -0.46 10.36
C ASN A 83 -12.61 0.63 11.43
N GLN A 84 -12.73 0.24 12.70
CA GLN A 84 -12.67 1.18 13.82
C GLN A 84 -11.26 1.28 14.40
N VAL A 85 -10.24 1.28 13.53
CA VAL A 85 -8.85 1.47 13.97
C VAL A 85 -8.69 2.94 14.34
N ILE A 86 -8.54 3.20 15.64
CA ILE A 86 -8.24 4.52 16.18
C ILE A 86 -6.74 4.57 16.46
N SER A 87 -6.08 5.62 15.98
CA SER A 87 -4.69 5.92 16.34
C SER A 87 -4.65 7.24 17.07
N ASP A 88 -4.54 7.16 18.39
CA ASP A 88 -4.18 8.31 19.20
C ASP A 88 -2.68 8.59 19.05
N ARG A 89 -2.36 9.83 18.67
CA ARG A 89 -0.98 10.30 18.44
C ARG A 89 -0.61 11.43 19.38
N GLN A 90 -1.51 11.85 20.28
CA GLN A 90 -1.28 12.97 21.18
C GLN A 90 -0.04 12.72 22.05
N GLY A 91 0.84 13.72 22.14
CA GLY A 91 2.08 13.62 22.89
C GLY A 91 3.15 12.73 22.24
N THR A 92 2.96 12.30 20.98
CA THR A 92 3.98 11.58 20.22
C THR A 92 4.62 12.47 19.15
N VAL A 93 5.82 12.12 18.68
CA VAL A 93 6.49 12.81 17.56
C VAL A 93 5.71 12.76 16.24
N THR A 94 4.68 11.89 16.16
CA THR A 94 3.82 11.72 14.99
C THR A 94 2.51 12.52 15.07
N GLU A 95 2.30 13.28 16.15
CA GLU A 95 1.12 14.15 16.32
C GLU A 95 1.00 15.20 15.20
N GLN A 96 2.14 15.70 14.71
CA GLN A 96 2.20 16.67 13.62
C GLN A 96 1.75 16.15 12.25
N ILE A 97 1.60 14.83 12.07
CA ILE A 97 1.28 14.22 10.77
C ILE A 97 -0.24 14.22 10.57
N VAL A 98 -0.78 15.30 10.01
CA VAL A 98 -2.23 15.52 9.92
C VAL A 98 -2.77 15.52 8.50
N GLU A 99 -1.95 15.83 7.51
CA GLU A 99 -2.35 15.90 6.09
C GLU A 99 -1.86 14.68 5.30
N LYS A 100 -2.64 14.31 4.29
CA LYS A 100 -2.24 13.31 3.31
C LYS A 100 -1.33 13.96 2.29
N ASN A 101 -0.43 13.18 1.70
CA ASN A 101 0.45 13.66 0.64
C ASN A 101 1.26 14.89 1.07
N VAL A 102 1.79 14.85 2.30
CA VAL A 102 2.71 15.85 2.83
C VAL A 102 3.87 15.10 3.48
N ALA A 103 5.09 15.47 3.12
CA ALA A 103 6.28 14.97 3.79
C ALA A 103 6.52 15.76 5.08
N TYR A 104 6.70 15.05 6.19
CA TYR A 104 7.01 15.62 7.49
C TYR A 104 8.39 15.18 7.94
N ASP A 105 9.20 16.11 8.44
CA ASP A 105 10.38 15.74 9.20
C ASP A 105 9.96 15.39 10.63
N VAL A 106 10.05 14.10 10.95
CA VAL A 106 9.70 13.60 12.28
C VAL A 106 10.86 13.85 13.21
N ALA A 107 10.62 14.57 14.32
CA ALA A 107 11.66 14.86 15.29
C ALA A 107 12.32 13.58 15.88
N GLY A 108 13.63 13.66 16.13
CA GLY A 108 14.43 12.56 16.66
C GLY A 108 15.14 11.74 15.59
N ASP A 109 15.77 10.65 16.03
CA ASP A 109 16.68 9.83 15.22
C ASP A 109 16.00 8.64 14.55
N LYS A 110 14.71 8.44 14.80
CA LYS A 110 13.95 7.30 14.29
C LYS A 110 12.90 7.71 13.28
N VAL A 111 12.65 6.81 12.34
CA VAL A 111 11.60 6.97 11.33
C VAL A 111 11.01 5.60 11.00
N GLY A 112 9.75 5.55 10.58
CA GLY A 112 9.10 4.27 10.33
C GLY A 112 7.89 4.35 9.41
N VAL A 113 7.32 3.17 9.18
CA VAL A 113 6.13 2.97 8.37
C VAL A 113 5.03 2.39 9.26
N LYS A 114 3.79 2.82 9.02
CA LYS A 114 2.63 2.28 9.71
C LYS A 114 1.45 2.09 8.77
N ALA A 115 1.10 0.82 8.57
CA ALA A 115 -0.09 0.42 7.84
C ALA A 115 -1.37 0.86 8.57
N GLY A 116 -2.45 1.03 7.82
CA GLY A 116 -3.73 1.55 8.34
C GLY A 116 -3.76 3.08 8.54
N LEU A 117 -2.63 3.72 8.81
CA LEU A 117 -2.51 5.19 8.90
C LEU A 117 -1.99 5.85 7.62
N GLY A 118 -1.49 5.04 6.68
CA GLY A 118 -0.93 5.57 5.43
C GLY A 118 0.40 6.29 5.62
N MET A 119 1.12 6.01 6.71
CA MET A 119 2.42 6.63 7.00
C MET A 119 3.51 5.86 6.28
N LEU A 120 4.27 6.56 5.44
CA LEU A 120 5.32 6.01 4.58
C LEU A 120 6.63 6.76 4.80
N LEU A 121 7.74 6.15 4.39
CA LEU A 121 9.04 6.81 4.35
C LEU A 121 9.24 7.47 2.98
N LYS A 122 9.59 8.75 2.99
CA LYS A 122 10.17 9.45 1.83
C LYS A 122 11.68 9.54 2.04
N LEU A 123 12.45 9.04 1.09
CA LEU A 123 13.88 9.24 1.01
C LEU A 123 14.16 10.50 0.22
N ASP A 124 14.84 11.45 0.86
CA ASP A 124 15.44 12.60 0.17
C ASP A 124 16.62 12.11 -0.67
N MET A 125 16.50 12.23 -1.98
CA MET A 125 17.51 11.73 -2.92
C MET A 125 18.49 12.83 -3.37
N ASN A 126 18.33 14.06 -2.90
CA ASN A 126 19.21 15.18 -3.26
C ASN A 126 20.70 14.91 -2.99
N PRO A 127 21.11 14.30 -1.85
CA PRO A 127 22.52 13.98 -1.64
C PRO A 127 23.11 13.04 -2.71
N LEU A 128 22.30 12.10 -3.23
CA LEU A 128 22.72 11.26 -4.34
C LEU A 128 22.82 12.09 -5.62
N HIS A 129 21.82 12.91 -5.93
CA HIS A 129 21.81 13.76 -7.13
C HIS A 129 23.03 14.67 -7.19
N GLU A 130 23.35 15.35 -6.08
CA GLU A 130 24.52 16.20 -5.94
C GLU A 130 25.81 15.41 -6.11
N PHE A 131 25.91 14.23 -5.48
CA PHE A 131 27.07 13.35 -5.65
C PHE A 131 27.28 12.97 -7.13
N LEU A 132 26.22 12.58 -7.84
CA LEU A 132 26.30 12.23 -9.26
C LEU A 132 26.80 13.39 -10.13
N ASP A 133 26.40 14.62 -9.80
CA ASP A 133 26.82 15.82 -10.52
C ASP A 133 28.32 16.14 -10.33
N THR A 134 28.97 15.58 -9.30
CA THR A 134 30.43 15.69 -9.10
C THR A 134 31.26 14.69 -9.91
N LEU A 135 30.61 13.71 -10.56
CA LEU A 135 31.33 12.60 -11.19
C LEU A 135 31.55 12.84 -12.69
N GLU A 136 32.80 12.64 -13.11
CA GLU A 136 33.20 12.58 -14.52
C GLU A 136 33.83 11.22 -14.81
N ASN A 137 33.48 10.62 -15.95
CA ASN A 137 34.09 9.40 -16.48
C ASN A 137 34.10 8.21 -15.48
N VAL A 138 32.95 7.94 -14.87
CA VAL A 138 32.78 6.85 -13.91
C VAL A 138 32.01 5.66 -14.47
N THR A 139 32.41 4.47 -14.02
CA THR A 139 31.66 3.22 -14.17
C THR A 139 31.18 2.77 -12.80
N PHE A 140 29.87 2.70 -12.59
CA PHE A 140 29.30 2.12 -11.38
C PHE A 140 29.41 0.59 -11.47
N ASN A 141 30.12 -0.01 -10.51
CA ASN A 141 30.28 -1.47 -10.41
C ASN A 141 29.11 -2.08 -9.65
N GLN A 142 28.71 -1.44 -8.55
CA GLN A 142 27.58 -1.86 -7.73
C GLN A 142 27.09 -0.69 -6.89
N ILE A 143 25.78 -0.56 -6.73
CA ILE A 143 25.14 0.39 -5.84
C ILE A 143 24.03 -0.33 -5.08
N LEU A 144 24.08 -0.26 -3.75
CA LEU A 144 23.10 -0.87 -2.85
C LEU A 144 22.37 0.22 -2.08
N LEU A 145 21.04 0.11 -2.00
CA LEU A 145 20.24 0.85 -1.03
C LEU A 145 19.85 -0.08 0.11
N GLU A 146 20.13 0.34 1.33
CA GLU A 146 19.85 -0.39 2.57
C GLU A 146 19.02 0.48 3.52
N VAL A 147 18.01 -0.14 4.14
CA VAL A 147 17.14 0.47 5.15
C VAL A 147 17.04 -0.50 6.32
N GLY A 148 17.64 -0.12 7.45
CA GLY A 148 17.63 -0.92 8.68
C GLY A 148 19.03 -1.17 9.23
N PRO A 149 19.15 -1.89 10.35
CA PRO A 149 18.18 -2.87 10.84
C PRO A 149 16.88 -2.26 11.37
N VAL A 150 15.78 -3.00 11.18
CA VAL A 150 14.48 -2.72 11.79
C VAL A 150 14.54 -3.00 13.28
N ASP A 151 14.00 -2.08 14.07
CA ASP A 151 13.81 -2.23 15.51
C ASP A 151 12.94 -3.45 15.86
N GLU A 152 12.96 -3.86 17.13
CA GLU A 152 12.03 -4.86 17.63
C GLU A 152 10.57 -4.42 17.39
N TYR A 153 9.77 -5.33 16.82
CA TYR A 153 8.38 -5.08 16.47
C TYR A 153 7.44 -6.00 17.25
N PRO A 154 6.21 -5.54 17.58
CA PRO A 154 5.26 -6.36 18.31
C PRO A 154 4.88 -7.65 17.58
N VAL A 155 4.56 -8.69 18.36
CA VAL A 155 4.03 -9.96 17.83
C VAL A 155 2.81 -9.69 16.94
N GLY A 156 2.81 -10.26 15.74
CA GLY A 156 1.73 -10.09 14.76
C GLY A 156 1.82 -8.81 13.91
N LYS A 157 2.76 -7.90 14.19
CA LYS A 157 3.03 -6.70 13.39
C LYS A 157 4.32 -6.79 12.60
N ASN A 158 4.63 -7.99 12.10
CA ASN A 158 5.88 -8.23 11.39
C ASN A 158 6.06 -7.27 10.20
N PRO A 159 7.31 -6.85 9.91
CA PRO A 159 7.61 -6.02 8.76
C PRO A 159 7.15 -6.67 7.44
N TYR A 160 6.98 -5.85 6.42
CA TYR A 160 6.63 -6.32 5.09
C TYR A 160 7.82 -7.03 4.44
N GLY A 161 7.54 -8.01 3.56
CA GLY A 161 8.61 -8.74 2.87
C GLY A 161 9.39 -7.87 1.87
N ALA A 162 8.79 -6.79 1.37
CA ALA A 162 9.43 -5.86 0.46
C ALA A 162 8.90 -4.42 0.59
N LEU A 163 9.74 -3.46 0.19
CA LEU A 163 9.41 -2.04 0.04
C LEU A 163 9.62 -1.62 -1.42
N VAL A 164 8.55 -1.46 -2.19
CA VAL A 164 8.60 -0.94 -3.56
C VAL A 164 9.04 0.53 -3.51
N MET A 165 10.01 0.88 -4.37
CA MET A 165 10.58 2.22 -4.42
C MET A 165 9.84 3.03 -5.48
N TYR A 166 8.79 3.76 -5.09
CA TYR A 166 8.08 4.65 -6.01
C TYR A 166 8.76 6.01 -6.08
N PHE A 167 8.66 6.65 -7.24
CA PHE A 167 9.13 8.02 -7.39
C PHE A 167 8.14 8.96 -6.69
N ALA A 168 8.67 9.99 -6.06
CA ALA A 168 7.91 10.96 -5.28
C ALA A 168 8.01 12.36 -5.87
N THR A 169 6.92 13.10 -5.85
CA THR A 169 6.96 14.55 -6.09
C THR A 169 7.45 15.27 -4.84
N ASP A 170 7.79 16.56 -4.96
CA ASP A 170 8.22 17.39 -3.83
C ASP A 170 7.17 17.41 -2.70
N GLY A 171 5.89 17.38 -3.07
CA GLY A 171 4.76 17.31 -2.13
C GLY A 171 4.63 15.97 -1.40
N GLY A 172 5.31 14.91 -1.84
CA GLY A 172 5.17 13.57 -1.28
C GLY A 172 4.04 12.74 -1.92
N GLU A 173 3.60 13.13 -3.11
CA GLU A 173 2.71 12.33 -3.95
C GLU A 173 3.50 11.32 -4.78
N PHE A 174 2.82 10.28 -5.27
CA PHE A 174 3.41 9.40 -6.28
C PHE A 174 3.62 10.18 -7.57
N TYR A 175 4.85 10.17 -8.08
CA TYR A 175 5.11 10.63 -9.44
C TYR A 175 4.41 9.71 -10.44
N ARG A 176 3.78 10.33 -11.44
CA ARG A 176 3.03 9.66 -12.51
C ARG A 176 3.45 10.23 -13.84
N ARG A 177 3.36 9.40 -14.89
CA ARG A 177 3.62 9.86 -16.26
C ARG A 177 2.41 10.61 -16.78
N ASP A 178 2.64 11.75 -17.42
CA ASP A 178 1.56 12.63 -17.87
C ASP A 178 0.67 12.01 -18.95
N PHE A 179 1.21 11.11 -19.78
CA PHE A 179 0.50 10.56 -20.95
C PHE A 179 -0.39 9.34 -20.65
N ASP A 180 -0.19 8.64 -19.53
CA ASP A 180 -0.96 7.44 -19.18
C ASP A 180 -1.30 7.27 -17.70
N ASP A 181 -0.98 8.27 -16.87
CA ASP A 181 -1.20 8.28 -15.41
C ASP A 181 -0.51 7.12 -14.66
N SER A 182 0.39 6.37 -15.31
CA SER A 182 1.07 5.24 -14.66
C SER A 182 1.99 5.72 -13.54
N LYS A 183 1.87 5.10 -12.35
CA LYS A 183 2.82 5.31 -11.25
C LYS A 183 4.20 4.80 -11.63
N VAL A 184 5.21 5.60 -11.35
CA VAL A 184 6.60 5.24 -11.64
C VAL A 184 7.27 4.68 -10.39
N ALA A 185 7.95 3.55 -10.57
CA ALA A 185 8.80 2.94 -9.56
C ALA A 185 10.16 2.61 -10.16
N VAL A 186 11.15 2.43 -9.30
CA VAL A 186 12.46 1.89 -9.69
C VAL A 186 12.26 0.52 -10.33
N GLN A 187 12.89 0.27 -11.47
CA GLN A 187 12.82 -1.01 -12.16
C GLN A 187 13.94 -1.95 -11.70
N GLY A 188 13.74 -3.26 -11.84
CA GLY A 188 14.72 -4.27 -11.43
C GLY A 188 16.13 -4.05 -12.01
N GLU A 189 17.14 -4.53 -11.29
CA GLU A 189 18.52 -4.50 -11.77
C GLU A 189 18.64 -5.20 -13.13
N ASN A 190 19.46 -4.66 -14.02
CA ASN A 190 19.61 -5.06 -15.44
C ASN A 190 18.38 -4.82 -16.33
N ASN A 191 17.28 -4.26 -15.80
CA ASN A 191 16.18 -3.76 -16.63
C ASN A 191 16.39 -2.30 -17.01
N THR A 192 15.88 -1.96 -18.18
CA THR A 192 15.75 -0.57 -18.65
C THR A 192 14.95 0.26 -17.65
N GLN A 193 15.38 1.49 -17.41
CA GLN A 193 14.71 2.44 -16.50
C GLN A 193 14.00 3.58 -17.26
N VAL A 194 14.44 3.85 -18.50
CA VAL A 194 13.91 4.90 -19.38
C VAL A 194 13.54 4.33 -20.75
N GLY A 195 12.49 4.85 -21.35
CA GLY A 195 12.06 4.57 -22.71
C GLY A 195 11.78 5.87 -23.45
N PHE A 196 11.12 5.76 -24.60
CA PHE A 196 10.69 6.90 -25.39
C PHE A 196 9.16 6.91 -25.50
N ASP A 197 8.55 8.08 -25.38
CA ASP A 197 7.15 8.28 -25.71
C ASP A 197 6.93 8.38 -27.24
N GLN A 198 5.70 8.67 -27.67
CA GLN A 198 5.36 8.79 -29.09
C GLN A 198 6.05 9.97 -29.79
N ASP A 199 6.45 10.98 -29.03
CA ASP A 199 7.12 12.19 -29.51
C ASP A 199 8.65 12.07 -29.45
N GLY A 200 9.17 10.95 -28.95
CA GLY A 200 10.60 10.69 -28.81
C GLY A 200 11.23 11.29 -27.55
N ASN A 201 10.44 11.77 -26.58
CA ASN A 201 10.95 12.25 -25.30
C ASN A 201 11.32 11.07 -24.39
N ILE A 202 12.36 11.25 -23.59
CA ILE A 202 12.78 10.27 -22.59
C ILE A 202 11.73 10.24 -21.47
N VAL A 203 11.19 9.06 -21.19
CA VAL A 203 10.19 8.84 -20.13
C VAL A 203 10.55 7.64 -19.26
N PRO A 204 10.22 7.63 -17.97
CA PRO A 204 10.42 6.45 -17.14
C PRO A 204 9.58 5.26 -17.63
N VAL A 205 10.13 4.05 -17.55
CA VAL A 205 9.37 2.81 -17.78
C VAL A 205 8.78 2.28 -16.48
N THR A 206 7.71 1.48 -16.58
CA THR A 206 6.88 1.11 -15.41
C THR A 206 6.59 -0.39 -15.29
N GLY A 207 7.07 -1.22 -16.22
CA GLY A 207 6.65 -2.62 -16.38
C GLY A 207 7.26 -3.63 -15.40
N ASN A 208 8.46 -3.39 -14.89
CA ASN A 208 9.23 -4.37 -14.12
C ASN A 208 9.79 -3.75 -12.83
N GLN A 209 8.88 -3.44 -11.91
CA GLN A 209 9.19 -2.77 -10.66
C GLN A 209 10.10 -3.62 -9.77
N THR A 210 10.85 -2.95 -8.90
CA THR A 210 11.61 -3.60 -7.85
C THR A 210 11.39 -2.93 -6.50
N GLY A 211 11.87 -3.59 -5.44
CA GLY A 211 11.75 -3.11 -4.08
C GLY A 211 12.89 -3.64 -3.21
N LEU A 212 13.07 -3.04 -2.04
CA LEU A 212 14.01 -3.50 -1.05
C LEU A 212 13.46 -4.77 -0.40
N ALA A 213 14.18 -5.88 -0.45
CA ALA A 213 13.75 -7.15 0.13
C ALA A 213 14.16 -7.20 1.61
N PHE A 214 13.23 -7.63 2.48
CA PHE A 214 13.52 -7.79 3.90
C PHE A 214 14.30 -9.08 4.17
N ASN A 215 15.47 -8.95 4.80
CA ASN A 215 16.19 -10.08 5.34
C ASN A 215 15.78 -10.29 6.81
N THR A 216 15.11 -11.39 7.10
CA THR A 216 14.61 -11.73 8.45
C THR A 216 15.71 -12.08 9.45
N GLU A 217 16.92 -12.43 9.00
CA GLU A 217 18.06 -12.75 9.86
C GLU A 217 18.78 -11.48 10.32
N THR A 218 18.93 -10.51 9.41
CA THR A 218 19.65 -9.25 9.70
C THR A 218 18.73 -8.09 10.06
N GLY A 219 17.43 -8.20 9.77
CA GLY A 219 16.45 -7.13 9.95
C GLY A 219 16.60 -5.99 8.94
N VAL A 220 17.34 -6.18 7.85
CA VAL A 220 17.64 -5.10 6.88
C VAL A 220 16.83 -5.30 5.60
N TYR A 221 16.26 -4.21 5.11
CA TYR A 221 15.74 -4.10 3.74
C TYR A 221 16.87 -3.70 2.80
N ALA A 222 17.13 -4.47 1.75
CA ALA A 222 18.18 -4.15 0.80
C ALA A 222 17.84 -4.53 -0.63
N ASN A 223 18.37 -3.77 -1.60
CA ASN A 223 18.46 -4.20 -2.99
C ASN A 223 19.55 -3.44 -3.74
N GLN A 224 20.00 -4.01 -4.86
CA GLN A 224 20.86 -3.35 -5.82
C GLN A 224 20.04 -2.38 -6.70
N ILE A 225 20.55 -1.17 -6.87
CA ILE A 225 19.92 -0.08 -7.64
C ILE A 225 20.90 0.53 -8.67
N THR A 226 21.84 -0.27 -9.16
CA THR A 226 22.93 0.20 -10.04
C THR A 226 22.38 0.66 -11.39
N SER A 227 21.44 -0.09 -11.97
CA SER A 227 20.77 0.28 -13.22
C SER A 227 19.97 1.57 -13.09
N TYR A 228 19.28 1.76 -11.96
CA TYR A 228 18.55 3.00 -11.63
C TYR A 228 19.48 4.22 -11.55
N VAL A 229 20.55 4.12 -10.75
CA VAL A 229 21.49 5.24 -10.60
C VAL A 229 22.26 5.51 -11.89
N ASN A 230 22.59 4.47 -12.68
CA ASN A 230 23.13 4.67 -14.03
C ASN A 230 22.18 5.50 -14.89
N ALA A 231 20.88 5.20 -14.86
CA ALA A 231 19.91 5.92 -15.67
C ALA A 231 19.75 7.39 -15.23
N LEU A 232 19.82 7.68 -13.92
CA LEU A 232 19.88 9.05 -13.39
C LEU A 232 21.13 9.79 -13.88
N TYR A 233 22.29 9.11 -13.88
CA TYR A 233 23.57 9.73 -14.22
C TYR A 233 23.73 10.01 -15.71
N ARG A 234 23.31 9.08 -16.60
CA ARG A 234 23.66 9.15 -18.03
C ARG A 234 22.52 8.96 -19.02
N SER A 235 21.32 8.60 -18.57
CA SER A 235 20.19 8.26 -19.46
C SER A 235 19.02 9.25 -19.40
N GLY A 236 19.17 10.35 -18.66
CA GLY A 236 18.14 11.39 -18.57
C GLY A 236 16.91 10.98 -17.76
N LEU A 237 17.03 9.98 -16.89
CA LEU A 237 15.94 9.64 -15.97
C LEU A 237 15.68 10.81 -15.02
N VAL A 238 14.41 11.13 -14.82
CA VAL A 238 14.00 12.22 -13.91
C VAL A 238 14.53 11.99 -12.49
N LYS A 239 15.19 13.00 -11.94
CA LYS A 239 15.68 13.05 -10.55
C LYS A 239 14.51 13.37 -9.63
N THR A 240 14.18 12.47 -8.71
CA THR A 240 13.06 12.59 -7.77
C THR A 240 13.42 11.94 -6.44
N ASP A 241 12.68 12.28 -5.39
CA ASP A 241 12.70 11.54 -4.14
C ASP A 241 12.08 10.15 -4.30
N LEU A 242 12.30 9.25 -3.34
CA LEU A 242 11.71 7.91 -3.35
C LEU A 242 10.74 7.70 -2.18
N LEU A 243 9.54 7.23 -2.46
CA LEU A 243 8.62 6.67 -1.46
C LEU A 243 8.87 5.17 -1.31
N LEU A 244 9.18 4.75 -0.08
CA LEU A 244 9.29 3.33 0.27
C LEU A 244 7.91 2.80 0.64
N TYR A 245 7.27 2.11 -0.31
CA TYR A 245 5.91 1.62 -0.17
C TYR A 245 5.89 0.12 0.12
N PRO A 246 5.32 -0.33 1.26
CA PRO A 246 5.28 -1.76 1.57
C PRO A 246 4.32 -2.53 0.68
N ASN A 247 4.84 -3.18 -0.36
CA ASN A 247 4.07 -4.04 -1.23
C ASN A 247 4.98 -5.02 -1.97
N THR A 248 4.38 -5.94 -2.70
CA THR A 248 5.11 -6.80 -3.64
C THR A 248 5.39 -6.01 -4.92
N PRO A 249 6.63 -6.05 -5.46
CA PRO A 249 6.92 -5.44 -6.76
C PRO A 249 6.09 -6.07 -7.88
N SER A 250 5.51 -5.22 -8.73
CA SER A 250 4.73 -5.66 -9.89
C SER A 250 5.64 -5.90 -11.10
N THR A 251 5.35 -6.95 -11.87
CA THR A 251 6.03 -7.23 -13.15
C THR A 251 4.99 -7.39 -14.27
N GLU A 252 5.42 -7.36 -15.54
CA GLU A 252 4.52 -7.55 -16.69
C GLU A 252 3.80 -8.91 -16.66
N SER A 253 4.49 -9.97 -16.21
CA SER A 253 3.94 -11.32 -16.09
C SER A 253 3.24 -11.59 -14.75
N GLY A 254 3.41 -10.70 -13.78
CA GLY A 254 2.92 -10.84 -12.41
C GLY A 254 2.39 -9.51 -11.89
N VAL A 255 1.31 -9.02 -12.49
CA VAL A 255 0.68 -7.76 -12.11
C VAL A 255 0.08 -7.88 -10.71
N VAL A 256 0.54 -7.04 -9.80
CA VAL A 256 0.04 -7.02 -8.41
C VAL A 256 -1.24 -6.18 -8.35
N THR A 257 -2.37 -6.86 -8.12
CA THR A 257 -3.69 -6.22 -8.00
C THR A 257 -4.15 -6.06 -6.54
N TYR A 258 -3.39 -6.61 -5.60
CA TYR A 258 -3.67 -6.56 -4.17
C TYR A 258 -2.71 -5.64 -3.42
N ASP A 259 -3.25 -4.83 -2.52
CA ASP A 259 -2.49 -3.86 -1.74
C ASP A 259 -2.57 -4.20 -0.25
N ALA A 260 -1.58 -4.96 0.22
CA ALA A 260 -1.50 -5.42 1.61
C ALA A 260 -1.31 -4.26 2.59
N PHE A 261 -0.74 -3.13 2.15
CA PHE A 261 -0.48 -1.98 3.01
C PHE A 261 -1.78 -1.36 3.53
N LYS A 262 -2.78 -1.26 2.66
CA LYS A 262 -4.08 -0.66 3.01
C LYS A 262 -4.94 -1.53 3.94
N ARG A 263 -4.59 -2.81 4.13
CA ARG A 263 -5.42 -3.81 4.84
C ARG A 263 -4.71 -4.50 5.99
N SER A 264 -3.67 -3.87 6.55
CA SER A 264 -2.91 -4.44 7.66
C SER A 264 -2.64 -3.43 8.77
N LEU A 265 -2.17 -3.93 9.91
CA LEU A 265 -1.68 -3.15 11.05
C LEU A 265 -0.16 -3.30 11.25
N LYS A 266 0.55 -3.81 10.24
CA LYS A 266 2.00 -3.97 10.25
C LYS A 266 2.68 -2.61 10.34
N GLU A 267 3.78 -2.57 11.07
CA GLU A 267 4.59 -1.38 11.27
C GLU A 267 6.06 -1.78 11.41
N PHE A 268 6.96 -0.86 11.11
CA PHE A 268 8.37 -1.01 11.42
C PHE A 268 9.00 0.36 11.64
N VAL A 269 10.10 0.38 12.40
CA VAL A 269 10.89 1.58 12.72
C VAL A 269 12.35 1.25 12.46
N VAL A 270 13.10 2.25 11.98
CA VAL A 270 14.55 2.19 11.76
C VAL A 270 15.18 3.48 12.29
N ASP A 271 16.47 3.41 12.61
CA ASP A 271 17.26 4.61 12.86
C ASP A 271 17.59 5.30 11.53
N LYS A 272 17.46 6.63 11.48
CA LYS A 272 17.68 7.46 10.29
C LYS A 272 19.11 7.31 9.76
N ASP A 273 20.09 7.14 10.63
CA ASP A 273 21.51 6.97 10.28
C ASP A 273 21.82 5.58 9.70
N GLN A 274 20.88 4.64 9.76
CA GLN A 274 20.98 3.31 9.17
C GLN A 274 20.31 3.19 7.79
N ILE A 275 19.83 4.29 7.23
CA ILE A 275 19.39 4.37 5.83
C ILE A 275 20.58 4.80 4.97
N LYS A 276 21.07 3.91 4.10
CA LYS A 276 22.36 4.08 3.44
C LYS A 276 22.32 3.72 1.96
N ILE A 277 23.00 4.52 1.13
CA ILE A 277 23.37 4.15 -0.23
C ILE A 277 24.87 3.85 -0.25
N LYS A 278 25.23 2.62 -0.60
CA LYS A 278 26.64 2.20 -0.78
C LYS A 278 26.96 2.21 -2.27
N ILE A 279 27.96 3.00 -2.67
CA ILE A 279 28.35 3.18 -4.07
C ILE A 279 29.76 2.66 -4.30
N TYR A 280 29.88 1.64 -5.14
CA TYR A 280 31.16 1.08 -5.59
C TYR A 280 31.35 1.43 -7.06
N TYR A 281 32.37 2.21 -7.37
CA TYR A 281 32.61 2.72 -8.72
C TYR A 281 34.09 2.83 -9.05
N SER A 282 34.38 2.77 -10.34
CA SER A 282 35.72 2.94 -10.90
C SER A 282 35.79 4.27 -11.64
N LYS A 283 36.91 4.99 -11.49
CA LYS A 283 37.21 6.19 -12.28
C LYS A 283 38.11 5.82 -13.45
N ILE A 284 37.72 6.20 -14.66
CA ILE A 284 38.60 6.11 -15.82
C ILE A 284 39.43 7.39 -15.84
N ARG A 285 40.75 7.23 -15.82
CA ARG A 285 41.71 8.35 -15.96
C ARG A 285 41.96 8.66 -17.43
#